data_AF-K1TAV3-F1
#
_entry.id   AF-K1TAV3-F1
#
_cell.length_a   1.000
_cell.length_b   1.000
_cell.length_c   1.000
_cell.angle_alpha   90.00
_cell.angle_beta   90.00
_cell.angle_gamma   90.00
#
_symmetry.space_group_name_H-M   'P 1'
#
loop_
_entity.id
_entity.type
_entity.pdbx_description
1 polymer ?
#
loop_
_entity_poly.entity_id
_entity_poly.type
_entity_poly.pdbx_seq_one_letter_code
_entity_poly.pdbx_strand_id
1 'polypeptide(L)'
;FVGDPDYKLGDIWNGVTNTELRDEFKLCNVYARPDCKDCWARLYCAGGCAANALHATGDIHGVYEYGCEVFRKRIECALMIKVAESLDPELAGRAATAAPATDEDCGDCSSCE
;
A
#
# COMPACT_ATOMS: atom_id res chain seq x y z
N PHE A 1 -1.13 -11.81 9.27
CA PHE A 1 -2.37 -12.60 9.16
C PHE A 1 -2.25 -13.97 8.50
N VAL A 2 -1.11 -14.66 8.57
CA VAL A 2 -1.07 -16.12 8.25
C VAL A 2 -0.61 -16.90 9.47
N GLY A 3 0.39 -16.38 10.19
CA GLY A 3 0.85 -16.96 11.46
C GLY A 3 0.01 -16.61 12.69
N ASP A 4 -1.16 -15.99 12.52
CA ASP A 4 -2.01 -15.56 13.63
C ASP A 4 -3.36 -16.33 13.58
N PRO A 5 -3.59 -17.27 14.51
CA PRO A 5 -4.82 -18.07 14.57
C PRO A 5 -6.09 -17.23 14.77
N ASP A 6 -5.99 -16.05 15.39
CA ASP A 6 -7.15 -15.20 15.68
C ASP A 6 -7.77 -14.65 14.39
N TYR A 7 -6.98 -14.62 13.30
CA TYR A 7 -7.40 -14.15 11.99
C TYR A 7 -7.76 -15.28 11.01
N LYS A 8 -7.93 -16.51 11.51
CA LYS A 8 -8.33 -17.65 10.67
C LYS A 8 -9.81 -17.55 10.28
N LEU A 9 -10.07 -17.48 8.97
CA LEU A 9 -11.44 -17.44 8.42
C LEU A 9 -12.10 -18.82 8.26
N GLY A 10 -11.33 -19.89 8.17
CA GLY A 10 -11.82 -21.23 7.88
C GLY A 10 -10.76 -22.09 7.18
N ASP A 11 -11.19 -23.00 6.33
CA ASP A 11 -10.31 -23.84 5.50
C ASP A 11 -10.97 -24.16 4.14
N ILE A 12 -10.17 -24.65 3.19
CA ILE A 12 -10.65 -24.90 1.81
C ILE A 12 -11.61 -26.09 1.69
N TRP A 13 -11.69 -26.95 2.71
CA TRP A 13 -12.54 -28.14 2.70
C TRP A 13 -13.92 -27.86 3.27
N ASN A 14 -13.99 -27.01 4.29
CA ASN A 14 -15.21 -26.62 5.00
C ASN A 14 -15.72 -25.21 4.64
N GLY A 15 -14.93 -24.44 3.88
CA GLY A 15 -15.24 -23.07 3.49
C GLY A 15 -14.94 -22.03 4.58
N VAL A 16 -15.55 -20.85 4.45
CA VAL A 16 -15.43 -19.76 5.43
C VAL A 16 -16.38 -20.04 6.60
N THR A 17 -15.82 -20.35 7.76
CA THR A 17 -16.58 -20.67 8.98
C THR A 17 -16.64 -19.50 9.97
N ASN A 18 -15.63 -18.63 9.97
CA ASN A 18 -15.60 -17.44 10.82
C ASN A 18 -16.22 -16.24 10.07
N THR A 19 -17.54 -16.20 10.02
CA THR A 19 -18.28 -15.15 9.29
C THR A 19 -18.26 -13.81 9.98
N GLU A 20 -18.14 -13.77 11.30
CA GLU A 20 -18.01 -12.53 12.08
C GLU A 20 -16.73 -11.78 11.69
N LEU A 21 -15.59 -12.48 11.70
CA LEU A 21 -14.32 -11.90 11.27
C LEU A 21 -14.34 -11.48 9.79
N ARG A 22 -15.00 -12.26 8.92
CA ARG A 22 -15.21 -11.88 7.51
C ARG A 22 -15.94 -10.54 7.42
N ASP A 23 -17.00 -10.38 8.20
CA ASP A 23 -17.84 -9.18 8.18
C ASP A 23 -17.10 -7.96 8.76
N GLU A 24 -16.26 -8.16 9.79
CA GLU A 24 -15.32 -7.16 10.27
C GLU A 24 -14.31 -6.72 9.19
N PHE A 25 -13.66 -7.68 8.52
CA PHE A 25 -12.68 -7.37 7.46
C PHE A 25 -13.29 -6.65 6.26
N LYS A 26 -14.56 -6.91 5.95
CA LYS A 26 -15.27 -6.19 4.88
C LYS A 26 -15.34 -4.68 5.15
N LEU A 27 -15.32 -4.27 6.42
CA LEU A 27 -15.32 -2.87 6.84
C LEU A 27 -13.92 -2.23 6.84
N CYS A 28 -12.85 -2.99 6.59
CA CYS A 28 -11.49 -2.46 6.45
C CYS A 28 -11.25 -1.77 5.10
N ASN A 29 -12.03 -0.74 4.78
CA ASN A 29 -11.99 -0.05 3.50
C ASN A 29 -12.03 1.48 3.65
N VAL A 30 -11.67 2.18 2.57
CA VAL A 30 -11.58 3.64 2.51
C VAL A 30 -12.84 4.40 2.94
N TYR A 31 -14.03 3.82 2.74
CA TYR A 31 -15.29 4.48 3.06
C TYR A 31 -15.67 4.38 4.54
N ALA A 32 -15.19 3.34 5.22
CA ALA A 32 -15.50 3.07 6.62
C ALA A 32 -14.52 3.74 7.60
N ARG A 33 -13.25 3.93 7.19
CA ARG A 33 -12.22 4.54 8.05
C ARG A 33 -12.45 6.05 8.21
N PRO A 34 -12.63 6.58 9.44
CA PRO A 34 -12.85 8.02 9.66
C PRO A 34 -11.71 8.89 9.11
N ASP A 35 -10.46 8.46 9.31
CA ASP A 35 -9.26 9.19 8.86
C ASP A 35 -9.15 9.32 7.34
N CYS A 36 -9.83 8.42 6.61
CA CYS A 36 -9.85 8.43 5.14
C CYS A 36 -10.91 9.37 4.57
N LYS A 37 -11.88 9.83 5.38
CA LYS A 37 -13.06 10.58 4.92
C LYS A 37 -12.68 11.83 4.13
N ASP A 38 -11.76 12.63 4.68
CA ASP A 38 -11.35 13.91 4.11
C ASP A 38 -9.95 13.85 3.44
N CYS A 39 -9.41 12.64 3.26
CA CYS A 39 -8.11 12.45 2.63
C CYS A 39 -8.21 12.59 1.10
N TRP A 40 -7.43 13.52 0.51
CA TRP A 40 -7.40 13.74 -0.94
C TRP A 40 -6.89 12.52 -1.73
N ALA A 41 -6.02 11.72 -1.12
CA ALA A 41 -5.41 10.56 -1.77
C ALA A 41 -6.23 9.26 -1.58
N ARG A 42 -7.41 9.33 -0.95
CA ARG A 42 -8.18 8.14 -0.52
C ARG A 42 -8.50 7.17 -1.66
N LEU A 43 -8.77 7.70 -2.86
CA LEU A 43 -9.07 6.87 -4.05
C LEU A 43 -7.80 6.34 -4.74
N TYR A 44 -6.62 6.85 -4.42
CA TYR A 44 -5.34 6.29 -4.87
C TYR A 44 -4.86 5.17 -3.95
N CYS A 45 -5.09 5.27 -2.64
CA CYS A 45 -4.59 4.31 -1.65
C CYS A 45 -5.61 3.23 -1.24
N ALA A 46 -6.89 3.42 -1.55
CA ALA A 46 -8.00 2.54 -1.16
C ALA A 46 -8.13 2.23 0.35
N GLY A 47 -7.54 3.06 1.22
CA GLY A 47 -7.61 2.91 2.68
C GLY A 47 -6.42 2.18 3.32
N GLY A 48 -5.36 1.91 2.54
CA GLY A 48 -4.10 1.39 3.06
C GLY A 48 -4.12 -0.09 3.46
N CYS A 49 -3.11 -0.51 4.23
CA CYS A 49 -2.89 -1.90 4.62
C CYS A 49 -3.45 -2.20 6.02
N ALA A 50 -4.42 -3.12 6.11
CA ALA A 50 -5.01 -3.54 7.39
C ALA A 50 -4.00 -4.24 8.33
N ALA A 51 -2.97 -4.92 7.78
CA ALA A 51 -1.93 -5.54 8.61
C ALA A 51 -1.01 -4.50 9.27
N ASN A 52 -0.65 -3.45 8.53
CA ASN A 52 0.13 -2.35 9.10
C ASN A 52 -0.69 -1.57 10.12
N ALA A 53 -2.00 -1.37 9.87
CA ALA A 53 -2.90 -0.78 10.85
C ALA A 53 -2.87 -1.60 12.15
N LEU A 54 -3.10 -2.91 12.10
CA LEU A 54 -3.06 -3.76 13.28
C LEU A 54 -1.73 -3.68 14.02
N HIS A 55 -0.59 -3.76 13.33
CA HIS A 55 0.71 -3.71 13.98
C HIS A 55 1.03 -2.35 14.59
N ALA A 56 0.49 -1.26 14.03
CA ALA A 56 0.74 0.10 14.50
C ALA A 56 -0.23 0.54 15.61
N THR A 57 -1.50 0.12 15.54
CA THR A 57 -2.57 0.62 16.42
C THR A 57 -3.20 -0.46 17.29
N GLY A 58 -2.96 -1.74 17.01
CA GLY A 58 -3.68 -2.85 17.64
C GLY A 58 -5.10 -3.07 17.09
N ASP A 59 -5.49 -2.35 16.04
CA ASP A 59 -6.83 -2.43 15.44
C ASP A 59 -6.77 -2.47 13.91
N ILE A 60 -7.43 -3.46 13.30
CA ILE A 60 -7.55 -3.60 11.85
C ILE A 60 -8.33 -2.44 11.20
N HIS A 61 -9.17 -1.73 11.97
CA HIS A 61 -9.93 -0.55 11.56
C HIS A 61 -9.14 0.75 11.64
N GLY A 62 -7.96 0.74 12.27
CA GLY A 62 -7.07 1.90 12.34
C GLY A 62 -6.34 2.23 11.04
N VAL A 63 -5.53 3.29 11.07
CA VAL A 63 -4.62 3.62 9.97
C VAL A 63 -3.19 3.65 10.46
N TYR A 64 -2.25 3.26 9.60
CA TYR A 64 -0.83 3.49 9.85
C TYR A 64 -0.43 4.87 9.31
N GLU A 65 -0.48 5.88 10.19
CA GLU A 65 -0.38 7.29 9.80
C GLU A 65 0.91 7.63 9.04
N TYR A 66 2.08 7.18 9.52
CA TYR A 66 3.34 7.37 8.81
C TYR A 66 3.31 6.77 7.39
N GLY A 67 2.67 5.60 7.24
CA GLY A 67 2.45 5.00 5.93
C GLY A 67 1.55 5.85 5.03
N CYS A 68 0.52 6.50 5.60
CA CYS A 68 -0.34 7.42 4.87
C CYS A 68 0.42 8.65 4.37
N GLU A 69 1.33 9.22 5.17
CA GLU A 69 2.17 10.36 4.77
C GLU A 69 3.09 10.01 3.59
N VAL A 70 3.83 8.91 3.71
CA VAL A 70 4.73 8.44 2.65
C VAL A 70 3.94 8.14 1.37
N PHE A 71 2.77 7.52 1.49
CA PHE A 71 1.94 7.22 0.33
C PHE A 71 1.44 8.49 -0.36
N ARG A 72 0.94 9.50 0.40
CA ARG A 72 0.54 10.80 -0.16
C ARG A 72 1.68 11.41 -0.97
N LYS A 73 2.90 11.39 -0.42
CA LYS A 73 4.07 11.91 -1.13
C LYS A 73 4.39 11.13 -2.40
N ARG A 74 4.31 9.79 -2.36
CA ARG A 74 4.49 8.95 -3.56
C ARG A 74 3.49 9.30 -4.66
N ILE A 75 2.23 9.57 -4.30
CA ILE A 75 1.21 9.97 -5.27
C ILE A 75 1.46 11.38 -5.80
N GLU A 76 1.86 12.34 -4.97
CA GLU A 76 2.29 13.67 -5.46
C GLU A 76 3.39 13.54 -6.52
N CYS A 77 4.42 12.74 -6.26
CA CYS A 77 5.51 12.49 -7.21
C CYS A 77 5.02 11.79 -8.48
N ALA A 78 4.17 10.77 -8.36
CA ALA A 78 3.64 10.04 -9.51
C ALA A 78 2.79 10.94 -10.42
N LEU A 79 1.95 11.80 -9.83
CA LEU A 79 1.16 12.78 -10.58
C LEU A 79 2.06 13.77 -11.31
N MET A 80 3.11 14.28 -10.66
CA MET A 80 4.05 15.19 -11.30
C MET A 80 4.83 14.53 -12.44
N ILE A 81 5.21 13.26 -12.31
CA ILE A 81 5.82 12.49 -13.40
C ILE A 81 4.86 12.44 -14.60
N LYS A 82 3.57 12.15 -14.38
CA LYS A 82 2.58 12.13 -15.47
C LYS A 82 2.32 13.49 -16.10
N VAL A 83 2.36 14.57 -15.31
CA VAL A 83 2.31 15.93 -15.85
C VAL A 83 3.52 16.21 -16.73
N ALA A 84 4.73 15.90 -16.25
CA ALA A 84 5.97 16.11 -16.99
C ALA A 84 6.00 15.32 -18.31
N GLU A 85 5.60 14.04 -18.29
CA GLU A 85 5.43 13.21 -19.49
C GLU A 85 4.44 13.82 -20.50
N SER A 86 3.37 14.47 -20.02
CA SER A 86 2.38 15.09 -20.89
C SER A 86 2.85 16.40 -21.53
N LEU A 87 3.73 17.14 -20.85
CA LEU A 87 4.26 18.42 -21.30
C LEU A 87 5.51 18.25 -22.18
N ASP A 88 6.29 17.19 -21.95
CA ASP A 88 7.48 16.82 -22.71
C ASP A 88 7.42 15.34 -23.11
N PRO A 89 6.91 15.03 -24.33
CA PRO A 89 6.83 13.67 -24.83
C PRO A 89 8.19 12.97 -24.98
N GLU A 90 9.31 13.70 -25.09
CA GLU A 90 10.65 13.09 -25.13
C GLU A 90 11.05 12.52 -23.76
N LEU A 91 10.62 13.16 -22.68
CA LEU A 91 10.79 12.65 -21.31
C LEU A 91 9.99 11.35 -21.08
N ALA A 92 8.78 11.26 -21.65
CA ALA A 92 7.99 10.04 -21.63
C ALA A 92 8.71 8.87 -22.33
N GLY A 93 9.39 9.16 -23.44
CA GLY A 93 10.25 8.18 -24.14
C GLY A 93 11.42 7.69 -23.28
N ARG A 94 12.07 8.59 -22.54
CA ARG A 94 13.20 8.25 -21.64
C ARG A 94 12.77 7.37 -20.46
N ALA A 95 11.62 7.65 -19.85
CA ALA A 95 11.07 6.83 -18.77
C ALA A 95 10.71 5.41 -19.24
N ALA A 96 10.20 5.26 -20.46
CA ALA A 96 9.90 3.95 -21.06
C ALA A 96 11.16 3.13 -21.36
N THR A 97 12.31 3.78 -21.55
CA THR A 97 13.61 3.13 -21.80
C THR A 97 14.48 2.98 -20.55
N ALA A 98 14.04 3.49 -19.39
CA ALA A 98 14.76 3.29 -18.14
C ALA A 98 14.73 1.80 -17.79
N ALA A 99 15.86 1.13 -17.96
CA ALA A 99 16.02 -0.24 -17.50
C ALA A 99 15.69 -0.27 -15.99
N PRO A 100 14.90 -1.24 -15.51
CA PRO A 100 14.74 -1.43 -14.08
C PRO A 100 16.13 -1.63 -13.48
N ALA A 101 16.43 -0.95 -12.38
CA ALA A 101 17.66 -1.20 -11.63
C ALA A 101 17.74 -2.71 -11.35
N THR A 102 18.74 -3.37 -11.92
CA THR A 102 19.01 -4.78 -11.67
C THR A 102 19.74 -4.89 -10.34
N ASP A 103 19.69 -6.04 -9.68
CA ASP A 103 20.45 -6.27 -8.43
C ASP A 103 21.97 -6.07 -8.61
N GLU A 104 22.46 -5.94 -9.85
CA GLU A 104 23.84 -5.60 -10.20
C GLU A 104 24.20 -4.11 -9.96
N ASP A 105 23.21 -3.23 -9.79
CA ASP A 105 23.43 -1.81 -9.43
C ASP A 105 23.72 -1.62 -7.94
N CYS A 106 23.43 -2.62 -7.10
CA CYS A 106 23.95 -2.69 -5.74
C CYS A 106 25.37 -3.26 -5.82
N GLY A 107 26.33 -2.39 -6.11
CA GLY A 107 27.74 -2.75 -6.17
C GLY A 107 28.19 -3.51 -4.91
N ASP A 108 29.13 -4.44 -5.12
CA ASP A 108 29.76 -5.24 -4.08
C ASP A 108 30.06 -4.43 -2.80
N CYS A 109 29.59 -4.96 -1.66
CA CYS A 109 29.75 -4.39 -0.33
C CYS A 109 31.24 -4.27 0.11
N SER A 110 32.18 -4.69 -0.75
CA SER A 110 33.62 -4.52 -0.60
C SER A 110 34.14 -3.08 -0.71
N SER A 111 33.31 -2.10 -1.13
CA SER A 111 33.78 -0.71 -1.36
C SER A 111 33.51 0.28 -0.22
N CYS A 112 32.94 -0.18 0.90
CA CYS A 112 32.81 0.64 2.12
C CYS A 112 33.98 0.36 3.06
N GLU A 113 35.14 0.97 2.79
CA GLU A 113 36.20 1.20 3.80
C GLU A 113 35.95 2.52 4.54
#